data_AF-A0A9W6HZV3-F1
#
_entry.id   AF-A0A9W6HZV3-F1
#
_cell.length_a   1.000
_cell.length_b   1.000
_cell.length_c   1.000
_cell.angle_alpha   90.00
_cell.angle_beta   90.00
_cell.angle_gamma   90.00
#
_symmetry.space_group_name_H-M   'P 1'
#
loop_
_entity.id
_entity.type
_entity.pdbx_description
1 polymer ?
#
loop_
_entity_poly.entity_id
_entity_poly.type
_entity_poly.pdbx_seq_one_letter_code
_entity_poly.pdbx_strand_id
1 'polypeptide(L)' 'MPSWFVIPTADNVIPPAVQRFMAKRVGGKVKEVPGASHVVMMSRPDTVVRHILSAYAATR' A
#
# COMPACT_ATOMS: atom_id res chain seq x y z
N MET A 1 -4.68 2.07 -16.05
CA MET A 1 -5.70 1.74 -15.03
C MET A 1 -5.29 2.42 -13.74
N PRO A 2 -6.21 3.00 -12.96
CA PRO A 2 -5.83 3.58 -11.67
C PRO A 2 -5.34 2.47 -10.72
N SER A 3 -4.31 2.79 -9.92
CA SER A 3 -3.60 1.81 -9.10
C SER A 3 -3.42 2.32 -7.66
N TRP A 4 -3.49 1.40 -6.70
CA TRP A 4 -3.34 1.66 -5.26
C TRP A 4 -2.28 0.75 -4.66
N PHE A 5 -1.52 1.28 -3.71
CA PHE A 5 -0.40 0.60 -3.08
C PHE A 5 -0.49 0.77 -1.56
N VAL A 6 -0.26 -0.32 -0.82
CA VAL A 6 -0.02 -0.28 0.62
C VAL A 6 1.45 -0.61 0.84
N ILE A 7 2.20 0.31 1.45
CA ILE A 7 3.64 0.17 1.67
C ILE A 7 3.91 0.00 3.18
N PRO A 8 4.18 -1.23 3.67
CA PRO A 8 4.69 -1.44 5.01
C PRO A 8 6.11 -0.91 5.15
N THR A 9 6.39 -0.02 6.11
CA THR A 9 7.71 0.63 6.20
C THR A 9 8.78 -0.23 6.90
N ALA A 10 8.39 -1.32 7.55
CA ALA A 10 9.29 -2.30 8.16
C ALA A 10 9.27 -3.63 7.38
N ASP A 11 9.05 -3.54 6.07
CA ASP A 11 9.15 -4.67 5.16
C ASP A 11 10.61 -5.09 4.96
N ASN A 12 10.92 -6.32 5.40
CA ASN A 12 12.24 -6.93 5.25
C ASN A 12 12.34 -7.89 4.05
N VAL A 13 11.26 -8.05 3.28
CA VAL A 13 11.21 -8.88 2.07
C VAL A 13 11.33 -8.00 0.82
N ILE A 14 10.55 -6.92 0.76
CA ILE A 14 10.58 -5.94 -0.33
C ILE A 14 10.89 -4.56 0.24
N PRO A 15 12.06 -3.97 -0.03
CA PRO A 15 12.43 -2.67 0.52
C PRO A 15 11.38 -1.58 0.20
N PRO A 16 10.95 -0.76 1.17
CA PRO A 16 9.95 0.29 0.95
C PRO A 16 10.32 1.26 -0.17
N ALA A 17 11.61 1.52 -0.38
CA ALA A 17 12.10 2.36 -1.47
C ALA A 17 11.73 1.80 -2.86
N VAL A 18 11.82 0.47 -3.05
CA VAL A 18 11.45 -0.20 -4.31
C VAL A 18 9.95 -0.11 -4.53
N GLN A 19 9.15 -0.33 -3.47
CA GLN A 19 7.70 -0.21 -3.54
C GLN A 19 7.26 1.22 -3.94
N ARG A 20 7.89 2.25 -3.34
CA ARG A 20 7.66 3.67 -3.69
C ARG A 20 8.01 3.96 -5.14
N PHE A 21 9.14 3.43 -5.63
CA PHE A 21 9.53 3.58 -7.02
C PHE A 21 8.49 3.00 -7.97
N MET A 22 8.02 1.77 -7.70
CA MET A 22 6.98 1.12 -8.52
C MET A 22 5.66 1.88 -8.49
N ALA A 23 5.23 2.34 -7.31
CA ALA A 23 4.02 3.14 -7.18
C ALA A 23 4.12 4.45 -7.96
N LYS A 24 5.26 5.17 -7.85
CA LYS A 24 5.52 6.40 -8.60
C LYS A 24 5.51 6.18 -10.11
N ARG A 25 6.13 5.10 -10.59
CA ARG A 25 6.22 4.76 -12.02
C ARG A 25 4.84 4.66 -12.68
N VAL A 26 3.83 4.20 -11.96
CA VAL A 26 2.46 4.04 -12.48
C VAL A 26 1.49 5.14 -12.03
N GLY A 27 1.98 6.19 -11.37
CA GLY A 27 1.13 7.25 -10.80
C GLY A 27 0.15 6.73 -9.74
N GLY A 28 0.53 5.68 -9.01
CA GLY A 28 -0.32 5.00 -8.04
C GLY A 28 -0.55 5.82 -6.78
N LYS A 29 -1.74 5.69 -6.19
CA LYS A 29 -2.06 6.23 -4.86
C LYS A 29 -1.43 5.34 -3.79
N VAL A 30 -0.70 5.94 -2.85
CA VAL A 30 0.09 5.21 -1.85
C VAL A 30 -0.47 5.41 -0.45
N LYS A 31 -0.60 4.32 0.30
CA LYS A 31 -0.78 4.32 1.76
C LYS A 31 0.43 3.69 2.42
N GLU A 32 1.30 4.51 3.01
CA GLU A 32 2.37 4.01 3.87
C GLU A 32 1.82 3.59 5.24
N VAL A 33 2.36 2.48 5.76
CA VAL A 33 1.95 1.90 7.06
C VAL A 33 3.19 1.77 7.95
N PRO A 34 3.43 2.77 8.81
CA PRO A 34 4.62 2.80 9.65
C PRO A 34 4.74 1.57 10.57
N GLY A 35 5.91 0.95 10.55
CA GLY A 35 6.26 -0.20 11.39
C GLY A 35 5.55 -1.52 11.03
N ALA A 36 4.76 -1.57 9.96
CA ALA A 36 4.14 -2.81 9.52
C ALA A 36 5.15 -3.72 8.83
N SER A 37 4.98 -5.04 9.01
CA SER A 37 5.75 -6.08 8.34
C SER A 37 5.23 -6.32 6.91
N HIS A 38 5.96 -7.13 6.15
CA HIS A 38 5.67 -7.48 4.76
C HIS A 38 4.21 -7.90 4.51
N VAL A 39 3.67 -8.76 5.38
CA VAL A 39 2.29 -9.28 5.29
C VAL A 39 1.32 -8.26 5.93
N VAL A 40 1.24 -7.05 5.36
CA VAL A 40 0.55 -5.89 5.95
C VAL A 40 -0.95 -6.09 6.20
N MET A 41 -1.60 -6.93 5.39
CA MET A 41 -3.01 -7.30 5.58
C MET A 41 -3.25 -8.15 6.83
N MET A 42 -2.22 -8.83 7.35
CA MET A 42 -2.30 -9.56 8.62
C MET A 42 -1.94 -8.69 9.81
N SER A 43 -0.92 -7.84 9.69
CA SER A 43 -0.46 -6.99 10.81
C SER A 43 -1.29 -5.73 11.01
N ARG A 44 -1.91 -5.20 9.95
CA ARG A 44 -2.73 -3.98 9.95
C ARG A 44 -3.99 -4.12 9.07
N PRO A 45 -4.85 -5.12 9.32
CA PRO A 45 -5.99 -5.46 8.48
C PRO A 45 -6.91 -4.27 8.21
N ASP A 46 -7.29 -3.52 9.25
CA ASP A 46 -8.22 -2.40 9.11
C ASP A 46 -7.71 -1.29 8.18
N THR A 47 -6.38 -1.04 8.21
CA THR A 47 -5.77 -0.04 7.33
C THR A 47 -5.83 -0.48 5.88
N VAL A 48 -5.62 -1.77 5.61
CA VAL A 48 -5.73 -2.34 4.26
C VAL A 48 -7.17 -2.29 3.77
N VAL A 49 -8.13 -2.75 4.58
CA VAL A 49 -9.56 -2.73 4.22
C VAL A 49 -10.04 -1.32 3.90
N ARG A 50 -9.72 -0.33 4.75
CA ARG A 50 -10.08 1.07 4.49
C ARG A 50 -9.47 1.60 3.19
N HIS A 51 -8.24 1.20 2.86
CA HIS A 51 -7.60 1.65 1.63
C HIS A 51 -8.26 1.03 0.39
N ILE A 52 -8.64 -0.25 0.45
CA ILE A 52 -9.40 -0.93 -0.62
C ILE A 52 -10.76 -0.27 -0.82
N LEU A 53 -11.50 0.02 0.25
CA LEU A 53 -12.80 0.70 0.16
C LEU A 53 -12.67 2.11 -0.43
N SER A 54 -11.61 2.85 -0.07
CA SER A 54 -11.31 4.16 -0.67
C SER A 54 -10.99 4.05 -2.16
N ALA A 55 -10.26 3.01 -2.59
CA ALA A 55 -9.98 2.76 -4.00
C ALA A 55 -11.27 2.53 -4.78
N TYR A 56 -12.12 1.64 -4.27
CA TYR A 56 -13.42 1.30 -4.85
C TYR A 56 -14.35 2.51 -5.01
N ALA A 57 -14.48 3.33 -3.97
CA ALA A 57 -15.31 4.53 -4.00
C ALA A 57 -14.80 5.57 -5.02
N ALA A 58 -13.50 5.59 -5.30
CA ALA A 58 -12.89 6.51 -6.25
C ALA A 58 -12.94 6.05 -7.72
N THR A 59 -13.42 4.82 -7.99
CA THR A 59 -13.48 4.25 -9.35
C THR A 59 -14.87 3.76 -9.73
N ARG A 60 -15.87 4.02 -8.92
CA ARG A 60 -17.27 3.79 -9.25
C ARG A 60 -17.90 5.02 -9.88
#